data_AF-A0A7L9BN12-F1
#
_entry.id   AF-A0A7L9BN12-F1
#
_cell.length_a   1.000
_cell.length_b   1.000
_cell.length_c   1.000
_cell.angle_alpha   90.00
_cell.angle_beta   90.00
_cell.angle_gamma   90.00
#
_symmetry.space_group_name_H-M   'P 1'
#
loop_
_entity.id
_entity.type
_entity.pdbx_description
1 polymer ?
#
loop_
_entity_poly.entity_id
_entity_poly.type
_entity_poly.pdbx_seq_one_letter_code
_entity_poly.pdbx_strand_id
1 'polypeptide(L)'
;MEQQATLPHPIGAPQADLITVRVRGIAARAIRAGESRGVGGSALVVSGLTLARRSDAVGHAAVDALRDPAAVTLLARDLAQIEGGSYDDAGSLHGRLRWALAPAVRLASAGVDAPDLTLSLDAERPPTAWSDPAFLDAARAVGERLTRAGAWPTHRAGAIELKDRIDGASWLVRAPPAWLSPASRDALSKRFAAALIDESSTPGSPAARAEFDALVVLRRIAVHLDSGRQAAALKASREAFGELAAMPGDGRPDTAVIASWTAMLPRRQELAREALVVQPLRPAVRTIADLTAASEALVLAVLPGAIRSSSAATSPAVVQAVAEHRRRMDDFELIHRASAAIAKGEVTRSGPAARDEFTHVARRLLDHAKDAVEWSSREGVLARESLRSALGRLRSLAGDAADFALLPGEDELRSGAWDGMLGGRAAELITMIDASRAAWARGWANPDSPVPSAEAARLRPAVRLARVARDAAWALRDEPAHDGVWLWTVAPEDVSALARGVGASIERAADLVIRGDAGAGTALDSLEDRYAVVLACGAVRRSLRARSIGPEATGAWSGLSRGVDEGLPGGADTVDLARYVYEAAGALRAGDEPRARSIITALTPIAARVRASCDPAGS
;
A
#
# COMPACT_ATOMS: atom_id res chain seq x y z
N MET A 1 -31.96 -58.69 18.72
CA MET A 1 -30.79 -59.13 17.92
C MET A 1 -30.68 -58.20 16.74
N GLU A 2 -30.03 -57.05 16.90
CA GLU A 2 -29.78 -56.12 15.80
C GLU A 2 -28.36 -56.39 15.28
N GLN A 3 -28.21 -56.50 13.96
CA GLN A 3 -26.89 -56.56 13.34
C GLN A 3 -26.31 -55.14 13.32
N GLN A 4 -25.24 -54.90 14.08
CA GLN A 4 -24.45 -53.69 13.89
C GLN A 4 -23.85 -53.71 12.48
N ALA A 5 -24.33 -52.83 11.61
CA ALA A 5 -23.71 -52.62 10.31
C ALA A 5 -22.31 -52.02 10.54
N THR A 6 -21.26 -52.80 10.24
CA THR A 6 -19.89 -52.31 10.22
C THR A 6 -19.76 -51.19 9.18
N LEU A 7 -19.53 -49.96 9.66
CA LEU A 7 -19.19 -48.84 8.79
C LEU A 7 -17.96 -49.20 7.95
N PRO A 8 -17.95 -48.93 6.64
CA PRO A 8 -16.76 -49.16 5.81
C PRO A 8 -15.60 -48.28 6.30
N HIS A 9 -14.40 -48.86 6.36
CA HIS A 9 -13.19 -48.10 6.66
C HIS A 9 -13.01 -46.93 5.67
N PRO A 10 -12.44 -45.78 6.11
CA PRO A 10 -12.23 -44.63 5.25
C PRO A 10 -11.18 -44.91 4.17
N ILE A 11 -11.65 -45.24 2.96
CA ILE A 11 -10.81 -45.58 1.79
C ILE A 11 -9.88 -44.41 1.36
N GLY A 12 -10.20 -43.18 1.75
CA GLY A 12 -9.49 -41.96 1.30
C GLY A 12 -8.10 -41.72 1.90
N ALA A 13 -7.83 -42.11 3.15
CA ALA A 13 -6.60 -41.68 3.85
C ALA A 13 -5.29 -42.10 3.14
N PRO A 14 -5.10 -43.36 2.71
CA PRO A 14 -3.88 -43.77 1.98
C PRO A 14 -3.69 -43.06 0.63
N GLN A 15 -4.77 -42.52 0.05
CA GLN A 15 -4.74 -41.80 -1.22
C GLN A 15 -4.40 -40.32 -1.03
N ALA A 16 -4.84 -39.70 0.07
CA ALA A 16 -4.45 -38.34 0.45
C ALA A 16 -2.94 -38.28 0.75
N ASP A 17 -2.42 -39.27 1.48
CA ASP A 17 -0.99 -39.43 1.75
C ASP A 17 -0.18 -39.58 0.45
N LEU A 18 -0.65 -40.43 -0.49
CA LEU A 18 0.01 -40.63 -1.78
C LEU A 18 0.10 -39.35 -2.61
N ILE A 19 -1.00 -38.57 -2.70
CA ILE A 19 -1.02 -37.30 -3.43
C ILE A 19 -0.09 -36.28 -2.74
N THR A 20 -0.16 -36.18 -1.41
CA THR A 20 0.73 -35.32 -0.60
C THR A 20 2.20 -35.65 -0.85
N VAL A 21 2.58 -36.92 -0.80
CA VAL A 21 3.95 -37.39 -1.08
C VAL A 21 4.39 -37.04 -2.50
N ARG A 22 3.54 -37.18 -3.52
CA ARG A 22 3.86 -36.77 -4.90
C ARG A 22 4.05 -35.26 -5.04
N VAL A 23 3.21 -34.44 -4.41
CA VAL A 23 3.39 -32.97 -4.42
C VAL A 23 4.68 -32.56 -3.71
N ARG A 24 5.02 -33.20 -2.57
CA ARG A 24 6.32 -33.02 -1.89
C ARG A 24 7.51 -33.45 -2.76
N GLY A 25 7.36 -34.54 -3.53
CA GLY A 25 8.36 -35.01 -4.50
C GLY A 25 8.61 -33.99 -5.62
N ILE A 26 7.54 -33.46 -6.22
CA ILE A 26 7.60 -32.41 -7.25
C ILE A 26 8.27 -31.15 -6.69
N ALA A 27 7.85 -30.73 -5.50
CA ALA A 27 8.37 -29.57 -4.80
C ALA A 27 9.89 -29.62 -4.60
N ALA A 28 10.38 -30.73 -4.02
CA ALA A 28 11.80 -30.90 -3.74
C ALA A 28 12.66 -31.00 -5.01
N ARG A 29 12.10 -31.47 -6.14
CA ARG A 29 12.77 -31.45 -7.45
C ARG A 29 12.85 -30.03 -8.03
N ALA A 30 11.76 -29.26 -7.95
CA ALA A 30 11.73 -27.86 -8.39
C ALA A 30 12.71 -26.98 -7.60
N ILE A 31 12.78 -27.15 -6.27
CA ILE A 31 13.76 -26.46 -5.42
C ILE A 31 15.19 -26.74 -5.91
N ARG A 32 15.61 -28.02 -5.98
CA ARG A 32 16.97 -28.39 -6.40
C ARG A 32 17.31 -27.97 -7.84
N ALA A 33 16.34 -28.03 -8.75
CA ALA A 33 16.51 -27.55 -10.12
C ALA A 33 16.70 -26.03 -10.20
N GLY A 34 16.08 -25.28 -9.28
CA GLY A 34 16.29 -23.85 -9.12
C GLY A 34 17.62 -23.51 -8.44
N GLU A 35 17.94 -24.14 -7.32
CA GLU A 35 19.20 -23.95 -6.58
C GLU A 35 20.42 -24.13 -7.50
N SER A 36 20.43 -25.18 -8.33
CA SER A 36 21.53 -25.47 -9.26
C SER A 36 21.69 -24.45 -10.39
N ARG A 37 20.77 -23.49 -10.53
CA ARG A 37 20.77 -22.41 -11.54
C ARG A 37 20.96 -21.02 -10.92
N GLY A 38 21.10 -20.92 -9.60
CA GLY A 38 21.28 -19.64 -8.90
C GLY A 38 20.13 -18.66 -9.16
N VAL A 39 20.46 -17.42 -9.52
CA VAL A 39 19.47 -16.34 -9.74
C VAL A 39 18.42 -16.73 -10.79
N GLY A 40 18.84 -17.33 -11.91
CA GLY A 40 17.95 -17.78 -12.98
C GLY A 40 17.09 -19.01 -12.63
N GLY A 41 17.33 -19.64 -11.48
CA GLY A 41 16.48 -20.72 -10.95
C GLY A 41 15.47 -20.27 -9.91
N SER A 42 15.49 -19.01 -9.48
CA SER A 42 14.63 -18.45 -8.42
C SER A 42 13.15 -18.80 -8.57
N ALA A 43 12.57 -18.66 -9.78
CA ALA A 43 11.17 -18.99 -10.05
C ALA A 43 10.84 -20.49 -9.83
N LEU A 44 11.80 -21.40 -10.06
CA LEU A 44 11.67 -22.83 -9.75
C LEU A 44 11.79 -23.09 -8.25
N VAL A 45 12.68 -22.37 -7.54
CA VAL A 45 12.77 -22.41 -6.07
C VAL A 45 11.46 -21.95 -5.44
N VAL A 46 10.92 -20.79 -5.84
CA VAL A 46 9.64 -20.27 -5.35
C VAL A 46 8.50 -21.23 -5.67
N SER A 47 8.41 -21.73 -6.90
CA SER A 47 7.38 -22.71 -7.30
C SER A 47 7.47 -23.99 -6.46
N GLY A 48 8.67 -24.51 -6.22
CA GLY A 48 8.90 -25.71 -5.42
C GLY A 48 8.57 -25.51 -3.95
N LEU A 49 9.07 -24.44 -3.31
CA LEU A 49 8.74 -24.06 -1.94
C LEU A 49 7.23 -23.97 -1.71
N THR A 50 6.54 -23.33 -2.66
CA THR A 50 5.08 -23.19 -2.67
C THR A 50 4.37 -24.54 -2.70
N LEU A 51 4.83 -25.48 -3.51
CA LEU A 51 4.26 -26.83 -3.60
C LEU A 51 4.51 -27.63 -2.33
N ALA A 52 5.72 -27.54 -1.74
CA ALA A 52 6.04 -28.21 -0.47
C ALA A 52 5.06 -27.79 0.63
N ARG A 53 4.90 -26.47 0.82
CA ARG A 53 4.08 -25.89 1.91
C ARG A 53 2.58 -25.83 1.59
N ARG A 54 2.14 -26.35 0.43
CA ARG A 54 0.72 -26.64 0.09
C ARG A 54 0.39 -28.14 0.01
N SER A 55 1.38 -29.02 0.05
CA SER A 55 1.22 -30.44 -0.31
C SER A 55 0.09 -31.14 0.45
N ASP A 56 0.01 -30.93 1.76
CA ASP A 56 -0.98 -31.57 2.64
C ASP A 56 -2.39 -31.08 2.34
N ALA A 57 -2.56 -29.76 2.14
CA ALA A 57 -3.83 -29.16 1.76
C ALA A 57 -4.29 -29.64 0.37
N VAL A 58 -3.35 -29.86 -0.57
CA VAL A 58 -3.64 -30.44 -1.89
C VAL A 58 -4.06 -31.91 -1.77
N GLY A 59 -3.43 -32.70 -0.89
CA GLY A 59 -3.81 -34.10 -0.65
C GLY A 59 -5.22 -34.26 -0.08
N HIS A 60 -5.54 -33.50 0.97
CA HIS A 60 -6.88 -33.50 1.57
C HIS A 60 -7.93 -32.99 0.59
N ALA A 61 -7.73 -31.80 0.00
CA ALA A 61 -8.69 -31.23 -0.94
C ALA A 61 -8.88 -32.10 -2.18
N ALA A 62 -7.88 -32.87 -2.63
CA ALA A 62 -8.04 -33.82 -3.72
C ALA A 62 -8.98 -34.98 -3.34
N VAL A 63 -8.80 -35.59 -2.17
CA VAL A 63 -9.62 -36.74 -1.75
C VAL A 63 -11.06 -36.32 -1.42
N ASP A 64 -11.24 -35.25 -0.64
CA ASP A 64 -12.56 -34.76 -0.21
C ASP A 64 -13.44 -34.28 -1.38
N ALA A 65 -12.79 -33.68 -2.39
CA ALA A 65 -13.46 -33.12 -3.55
C ALA A 65 -13.71 -34.14 -4.67
N LEU A 66 -12.72 -34.99 -5.01
CA LEU A 66 -12.87 -35.88 -6.17
C LEU A 66 -13.89 -36.98 -5.92
N ARG A 67 -13.91 -37.57 -4.71
CA ARG A 67 -14.82 -38.64 -4.22
C ARG A 67 -14.86 -39.95 -5.01
N ASP A 68 -14.51 -39.93 -6.29
CA ASP A 68 -14.30 -41.07 -7.17
C ASP A 68 -12.84 -41.56 -7.10
N PRO A 69 -12.59 -42.82 -6.68
CA PRO A 69 -11.25 -43.40 -6.67
C PRO A 69 -10.55 -43.40 -8.04
N ALA A 70 -11.28 -43.42 -9.17
CA ALA A 70 -10.67 -43.37 -10.49
C ALA A 70 -10.09 -41.96 -10.79
N ALA A 71 -10.83 -40.89 -10.51
CA ALA A 71 -10.33 -39.52 -10.59
C ALA A 71 -9.13 -39.25 -9.66
N VAL A 72 -9.17 -39.76 -8.43
CA VAL A 72 -8.03 -39.69 -7.48
C VAL A 72 -6.80 -40.44 -8.02
N THR A 73 -7.00 -41.62 -8.61
CA THR A 73 -5.93 -42.42 -9.24
C THR A 73 -5.33 -41.71 -10.46
N LEU A 74 -6.16 -41.05 -11.27
CA LEU A 74 -5.72 -40.28 -12.43
C LEU A 74 -4.88 -39.07 -12.02
N LEU A 75 -5.32 -38.31 -11.00
CA LEU A 75 -4.52 -37.23 -10.43
C LEU A 75 -3.17 -37.73 -9.88
N ALA A 76 -3.15 -38.85 -9.16
CA ALA A 76 -1.90 -39.42 -8.64
C ALA A 76 -0.94 -39.86 -9.78
N ARG A 77 -1.47 -40.34 -10.91
CA ARG A 77 -0.70 -40.65 -12.12
C ARG A 77 -0.12 -39.39 -12.77
N ASP A 78 -0.94 -38.35 -12.96
CA ASP A 78 -0.50 -37.11 -13.60
C ASP A 78 0.56 -36.39 -12.77
N LEU A 79 0.40 -36.36 -11.43
CA LEU A 79 1.44 -35.86 -10.53
C LEU A 79 2.72 -36.69 -10.59
N ALA A 80 2.64 -38.02 -10.70
CA ALA A 80 3.83 -38.86 -10.89
C ALA A 80 4.54 -38.62 -12.24
N GLN A 81 3.80 -38.28 -13.31
CA GLN A 81 4.38 -37.86 -14.58
C GLN A 81 5.06 -36.48 -14.49
N ILE A 82 4.49 -35.54 -13.73
CA ILE A 82 5.13 -34.25 -13.46
C ILE A 82 6.41 -34.44 -12.63
N GLU A 83 6.37 -35.31 -11.60
CA GLU A 83 7.51 -35.64 -10.74
C GLU A 83 8.67 -36.25 -11.53
N GLY A 84 8.38 -37.15 -12.48
CA GLY A 84 9.36 -37.77 -13.36
C GLY A 84 9.82 -36.91 -14.54
N GLY A 85 9.17 -35.78 -14.80
CA GLY A 85 9.48 -34.89 -15.93
C GLY A 85 10.64 -33.93 -15.67
N SER A 86 11.00 -33.16 -16.69
CA SER A 86 12.01 -32.10 -16.53
C SER A 86 11.44 -30.82 -15.89
N TYR A 87 12.34 -30.02 -15.32
CA TYR A 87 12.11 -28.81 -14.54
C TYR A 87 12.82 -27.61 -15.17
N ASP A 88 12.79 -27.52 -16.51
CA ASP A 88 13.59 -26.52 -17.24
C ASP A 88 13.03 -25.10 -17.22
N ASP A 89 11.73 -24.94 -16.98
CA ASP A 89 11.04 -23.65 -16.87
C ASP A 89 9.93 -23.74 -15.81
N ALA A 90 9.79 -22.66 -15.02
CA ALA A 90 8.76 -22.50 -14.02
C ALA A 90 7.35 -22.34 -14.65
N GLY A 91 7.24 -21.70 -15.82
CA GLY A 91 5.99 -21.58 -16.57
C GLY A 91 5.45 -22.94 -17.02
N SER A 92 6.31 -23.78 -17.58
CA SER A 92 6.07 -25.16 -17.98
C SER A 92 5.69 -26.05 -16.80
N LEU A 93 6.35 -25.90 -15.66
CA LEU A 93 5.97 -26.58 -14.41
C LEU A 93 4.58 -26.14 -13.93
N HIS A 94 4.34 -24.83 -13.84
CA HIS A 94 3.07 -24.25 -13.41
C HIS A 94 1.91 -24.64 -14.32
N GLY A 95 2.11 -24.62 -15.64
CA GLY A 95 1.11 -25.04 -16.63
C GLY A 95 0.69 -26.49 -16.45
N ARG A 96 1.64 -27.41 -16.31
CA ARG A 96 1.36 -28.85 -16.05
C ARG A 96 0.61 -29.06 -14.73
N LEU A 97 1.05 -28.42 -13.65
CA LEU A 97 0.39 -28.52 -12.34
C LEU A 97 -1.03 -27.93 -12.34
N ARG A 98 -1.24 -26.81 -13.03
CA ARG A 98 -2.55 -26.19 -13.20
C ARG A 98 -3.53 -27.14 -13.89
N TRP A 99 -3.09 -27.89 -14.89
CA TRP A 99 -3.92 -28.90 -15.55
C TRP A 99 -4.23 -30.09 -14.64
N ALA A 100 -3.22 -30.69 -14.02
CA ALA A 100 -3.40 -31.84 -13.12
C ALA A 100 -4.33 -31.52 -11.93
N LEU A 101 -4.17 -30.36 -11.28
CA LEU A 101 -4.93 -29.99 -10.09
C LEU A 101 -6.32 -29.39 -10.38
N ALA A 102 -6.63 -29.03 -11.63
CA ALA A 102 -7.90 -28.38 -11.99
C ALA A 102 -9.18 -29.18 -11.63
N PRO A 103 -9.23 -30.52 -11.66
CA PRO A 103 -10.43 -31.27 -11.26
C PRO A 103 -10.71 -31.16 -9.75
N ALA A 104 -9.67 -31.32 -8.91
CA ALA A 104 -9.78 -31.21 -7.45
C ALA A 104 -10.23 -29.81 -7.03
N VAL A 105 -9.62 -28.76 -7.60
CA VAL A 105 -9.99 -27.36 -7.31
C VAL A 105 -11.46 -27.08 -7.66
N ARG A 106 -11.95 -27.57 -8.81
CA ARG A 106 -13.35 -27.36 -9.22
C ARG A 106 -14.36 -27.92 -8.23
N LEU A 107 -14.11 -29.12 -7.69
CA LEU A 107 -15.04 -29.79 -6.79
C LEU A 107 -14.91 -29.27 -5.34
N ALA A 108 -13.71 -28.92 -4.88
CA ALA A 108 -13.50 -28.29 -3.57
C ALA A 108 -14.16 -26.89 -3.47
N SER A 109 -14.36 -26.22 -4.60
CA SER A 109 -14.98 -24.89 -4.68
C SER A 109 -16.48 -24.87 -4.37
N ALA A 110 -17.17 -26.01 -4.47
CA ALA A 110 -18.64 -26.08 -4.51
C ALA A 110 -19.35 -25.78 -3.18
N GLY A 111 -18.62 -25.54 -2.09
CA GLY A 111 -19.16 -25.28 -0.75
C GLY A 111 -18.65 -24.00 -0.07
N VAL A 112 -17.99 -23.10 -0.81
CA VAL A 112 -17.48 -21.83 -0.24
C VAL A 112 -18.43 -20.68 -0.60
N ASP A 113 -19.07 -20.08 0.40
CA ASP A 113 -20.02 -18.97 0.24
C ASP A 113 -19.60 -18.00 -0.85
N ALA A 114 -20.48 -17.82 -1.84
CA ALA A 114 -20.25 -16.88 -2.92
C ALA A 114 -20.52 -15.46 -2.39
N PRO A 115 -19.62 -14.49 -2.61
CA PRO A 115 -19.92 -13.10 -2.29
C PRO A 115 -21.14 -12.64 -3.10
N ASP A 116 -21.98 -11.77 -2.53
CA ASP A 116 -23.06 -11.14 -3.28
C ASP A 116 -22.47 -10.21 -4.35
N LEU A 117 -22.48 -10.69 -5.60
CA LEU A 117 -22.01 -9.93 -6.76
C LEU A 117 -23.15 -9.32 -7.59
N THR A 118 -24.33 -9.14 -6.99
CA THR A 118 -25.46 -8.43 -7.61
C THR A 118 -25.07 -6.97 -7.92
N LEU A 119 -25.31 -6.53 -9.16
CA LEU A 119 -25.07 -5.15 -9.57
C LEU A 119 -26.10 -4.22 -8.92
N SER A 120 -25.64 -3.20 -8.17
CA SER A 120 -26.55 -2.21 -7.59
C SER A 120 -26.75 -1.05 -8.57
N LEU A 121 -27.86 -1.10 -9.31
CA LEU A 121 -28.27 -0.09 -10.28
C LEU A 121 -29.53 0.68 -9.82
N ASP A 122 -29.78 0.73 -8.51
CA ASP A 122 -30.92 1.45 -7.94
C ASP A 122 -30.64 2.95 -7.89
N ALA A 123 -31.42 3.76 -8.60
CA ALA A 123 -31.38 5.22 -8.53
C ALA A 123 -32.78 5.76 -8.23
N GLU A 124 -32.89 6.74 -7.34
CA GLU A 124 -34.18 7.36 -6.96
C GLU A 124 -34.94 7.93 -8.17
N ARG A 125 -34.21 8.29 -9.23
CA ARG A 125 -34.72 8.57 -10.57
C ARG A 125 -33.76 7.91 -11.57
N PRO A 126 -34.14 6.81 -12.24
CA PRO A 126 -33.28 6.21 -13.26
C PRO A 126 -33.07 7.21 -14.41
N PRO A 127 -31.82 7.38 -14.89
CA PRO A 127 -31.53 8.18 -16.07
C PRO A 127 -32.27 7.70 -17.33
N THR A 128 -32.43 8.61 -18.28
CA THR A 128 -32.93 8.34 -19.65
C THR A 128 -32.25 7.15 -20.31
N ALA A 129 -30.93 7.06 -20.25
CA ALA A 129 -30.15 5.98 -20.85
C ALA A 129 -30.26 4.63 -20.11
N TRP A 130 -30.90 4.58 -18.93
CA TRP A 130 -31.16 3.33 -18.20
C TRP A 130 -32.52 2.72 -18.55
N SER A 131 -33.37 3.46 -19.27
CA SER A 131 -34.59 2.95 -19.90
C SER A 131 -34.35 2.32 -21.27
N ASP A 132 -33.10 2.28 -21.74
CA ASP A 132 -32.72 1.63 -22.99
C ASP A 132 -32.73 0.08 -22.82
N PRO A 133 -33.48 -0.67 -23.64
CA PRO A 133 -33.48 -2.13 -23.58
C PRO A 133 -32.08 -2.75 -23.69
N ALA A 134 -31.19 -2.18 -24.52
CA ALA A 134 -29.83 -2.68 -24.69
C ALA A 134 -29.00 -2.52 -23.40
N PHE A 135 -29.22 -1.45 -22.64
CA PHE A 135 -28.61 -1.27 -21.32
C PHE A 135 -29.16 -2.27 -20.29
N LEU A 136 -30.47 -2.47 -20.26
CA LEU A 136 -31.12 -3.39 -19.31
C LEU A 136 -30.70 -4.85 -19.55
N ASP A 137 -30.60 -5.27 -20.80
CA ASP A 137 -30.13 -6.61 -21.17
C ASP A 137 -28.62 -6.78 -20.91
N ALA A 138 -27.81 -5.74 -21.17
CA ALA A 138 -26.39 -5.73 -20.81
C ALA A 138 -26.16 -5.82 -19.29
N ALA A 139 -26.93 -5.06 -18.50
CA ALA A 139 -26.88 -5.12 -17.04
C ALA A 139 -27.24 -6.51 -16.51
N ARG A 140 -28.27 -7.16 -17.07
CA ARG A 140 -28.64 -8.54 -16.73
C ARG A 140 -27.52 -9.53 -17.08
N ALA A 141 -26.98 -9.46 -18.30
CA ALA A 141 -25.93 -10.36 -18.77
C ALA A 141 -24.61 -10.22 -17.98
N VAL A 142 -24.23 -9.01 -17.59
CA VAL A 142 -23.05 -8.76 -16.73
C VAL A 142 -23.32 -9.20 -15.28
N GLY A 143 -24.51 -8.93 -14.73
CA GLY A 143 -24.92 -9.41 -13.40
C GLY A 143 -24.89 -10.93 -13.29
N GLU A 144 -25.51 -11.64 -14.22
CA GLU A 144 -25.46 -13.11 -14.28
C GLU A 144 -24.03 -13.66 -14.44
N ARG A 145 -23.15 -12.94 -15.16
CA ARG A 145 -21.74 -13.31 -15.34
C ARG A 145 -20.96 -13.13 -14.05
N LEU A 146 -21.19 -12.04 -13.33
CA LEU A 146 -20.60 -11.77 -12.02
C LEU A 146 -21.02 -12.82 -11.00
N THR A 147 -22.32 -13.10 -10.85
CA THR A 147 -22.83 -14.15 -9.96
C THR A 147 -22.24 -15.53 -10.32
N ARG A 148 -22.20 -15.88 -11.61
CA ARG A 148 -21.55 -17.12 -12.07
C ARG A 148 -20.06 -17.17 -11.77
N ALA A 149 -19.33 -16.06 -11.93
CA ALA A 149 -17.89 -16.00 -11.70
C ALA A 149 -17.50 -15.97 -10.21
N GLY A 150 -18.31 -15.33 -9.36
CA GLY A 150 -18.13 -15.29 -7.89
C GLY A 150 -18.17 -16.68 -7.25
N ALA A 151 -18.95 -17.61 -7.81
CA ALA A 151 -19.00 -19.00 -7.38
C ALA A 151 -17.68 -19.76 -7.56
N TRP A 152 -16.77 -19.33 -8.45
CA TRP A 152 -15.49 -20.00 -8.70
C TRP A 152 -14.32 -19.22 -8.06
N PRO A 153 -13.60 -19.76 -7.07
CA PRO A 153 -12.43 -19.12 -6.45
C PRO A 153 -11.36 -18.62 -7.45
N THR A 154 -11.17 -19.30 -8.59
CA THR A 154 -10.24 -18.88 -9.65
C THR A 154 -10.66 -17.63 -10.43
N HIS A 155 -11.93 -17.22 -10.33
CA HIS A 155 -12.49 -16.06 -11.02
C HIS A 155 -13.08 -15.01 -10.06
N ARG A 156 -13.40 -15.40 -8.82
CA ARG A 156 -13.97 -14.58 -7.74
C ARG A 156 -13.26 -13.23 -7.57
N ALA A 157 -11.93 -13.21 -7.55
CA ALA A 157 -11.16 -11.97 -7.40
C ALA A 157 -11.40 -10.98 -8.57
N GLY A 158 -11.39 -11.46 -9.82
CA GLY A 158 -11.67 -10.63 -10.99
C GLY A 158 -13.14 -10.23 -11.13
N ALA A 159 -14.06 -11.03 -10.58
CA ALA A 159 -15.47 -10.70 -10.51
C ALA A 159 -15.75 -9.59 -9.48
N ILE A 160 -15.10 -9.65 -8.31
CA ILE A 160 -15.10 -8.56 -7.32
C ILE A 160 -14.51 -7.29 -7.95
N GLU A 161 -13.32 -7.37 -8.57
CA GLU A 161 -12.65 -6.21 -9.20
C GLU A 161 -13.50 -5.55 -10.31
N LEU A 162 -14.26 -6.35 -11.08
CA LEU A 162 -15.20 -5.83 -12.09
C LEU A 162 -16.45 -5.21 -11.45
N LYS A 163 -17.02 -5.81 -10.41
CA LYS A 163 -18.14 -5.24 -9.66
C LYS A 163 -17.77 -3.90 -9.03
N ASP A 164 -16.63 -3.83 -8.35
CA ASP A 164 -16.14 -2.61 -7.69
C ASP A 164 -15.94 -1.46 -8.69
N ARG A 165 -15.48 -1.77 -9.91
CA ARG A 165 -15.42 -0.80 -11.03
C ARG A 165 -16.82 -0.34 -11.45
N ILE A 166 -17.77 -1.25 -11.66
CA ILE A 166 -19.11 -0.92 -12.14
C ILE A 166 -19.89 -0.12 -11.08
N ASP A 167 -19.94 -0.60 -9.83
CA ASP A 167 -20.54 0.14 -8.71
C ASP A 167 -19.83 1.49 -8.52
N GLY A 168 -18.49 1.49 -8.60
CA GLY A 168 -17.64 2.67 -8.49
C GLY A 168 -17.90 3.74 -9.55
N ALA A 169 -18.12 3.33 -10.80
CA ALA A 169 -18.45 4.20 -11.94
C ALA A 169 -19.92 4.65 -11.92
N SER A 170 -20.84 3.77 -11.53
CA SER A 170 -22.28 4.05 -11.49
C SER A 170 -22.66 5.16 -10.52
N TRP A 171 -21.86 5.41 -9.47
CA TRP A 171 -22.19 6.37 -8.41
C TRP A 171 -22.51 7.78 -8.93
N LEU A 172 -21.75 8.28 -9.91
CA LEU A 172 -21.99 9.60 -10.51
C LEU A 172 -23.30 9.68 -11.31
N VAL A 173 -23.81 8.53 -11.74
CA VAL A 173 -25.03 8.38 -12.53
C VAL A 173 -26.24 8.16 -11.62
N ARG A 174 -26.06 7.41 -10.51
CA ARG A 174 -27.07 7.16 -9.47
C ARG A 174 -27.33 8.36 -8.56
N ALA A 175 -26.26 9.03 -8.14
CA ALA A 175 -26.28 10.15 -7.19
C ALA A 175 -25.44 11.35 -7.71
N PRO A 176 -25.79 11.95 -8.86
CA PRO A 176 -25.08 13.09 -9.42
C PRO A 176 -25.15 14.31 -8.47
N PRO A 177 -24.02 14.99 -8.17
CA PRO A 177 -24.01 16.19 -7.32
C PRO A 177 -24.95 17.27 -7.83
N ALA A 178 -25.60 17.99 -6.90
CA ALA A 178 -26.68 18.92 -7.23
C ALA A 178 -26.27 20.05 -8.20
N TRP A 179 -25.01 20.46 -8.17
CA TRP A 179 -24.43 21.49 -9.05
C TRP A 179 -24.08 21.01 -10.47
N LEU A 180 -24.09 19.70 -10.74
CA LEU A 180 -23.75 19.16 -12.05
C LEU A 180 -24.91 19.39 -13.04
N SER A 181 -24.62 19.88 -14.25
CA SER A 181 -25.67 20.22 -15.23
C SER A 181 -26.46 18.98 -15.71
N PRO A 182 -27.75 19.12 -16.09
CA PRO A 182 -28.51 18.00 -16.66
C PRO A 182 -27.85 17.36 -17.89
N ALA A 183 -27.23 18.17 -18.76
CA ALA A 183 -26.50 17.68 -19.94
C ALA A 183 -25.25 16.86 -19.54
N SER A 184 -24.49 17.31 -18.53
CA SER A 184 -23.34 16.57 -18.00
C SER A 184 -23.76 15.24 -17.34
N ARG A 185 -24.94 15.20 -16.69
CA ARG A 185 -25.52 13.95 -16.11
C ARG A 185 -25.91 12.95 -17.20
N ASP A 186 -26.61 13.41 -18.23
CA ASP A 186 -27.01 12.59 -19.38
C ASP A 186 -25.77 12.04 -20.13
N ALA A 187 -24.73 12.86 -20.33
CA ALA A 187 -23.47 12.43 -20.93
C ALA A 187 -22.75 11.34 -20.11
N LEU A 188 -22.62 11.51 -18.78
CA LEU A 188 -22.07 10.48 -17.89
C LEU A 188 -22.89 9.19 -17.92
N SER A 189 -24.23 9.31 -17.94
CA SER A 189 -25.11 8.15 -18.00
C SER A 189 -24.97 7.36 -19.31
N LYS A 190 -24.84 8.06 -20.44
CA LYS A 190 -24.63 7.45 -21.76
C LYS A 190 -23.25 6.77 -21.85
N ARG A 191 -22.22 7.40 -21.29
CA ARG A 191 -20.86 6.81 -21.18
C ARG A 191 -20.85 5.53 -20.36
N PHE A 192 -21.47 5.53 -19.18
CA PHE A 192 -21.61 4.34 -18.34
C PHE A 192 -22.41 3.23 -19.04
N ALA A 193 -23.51 3.57 -19.70
CA ALA A 193 -24.33 2.61 -20.43
C ALA A 193 -23.55 1.97 -21.60
N ALA A 194 -22.82 2.78 -22.39
CA ALA A 194 -21.99 2.27 -23.48
C ALA A 194 -20.87 1.33 -22.97
N ALA A 195 -20.20 1.67 -21.87
CA ALA A 195 -19.19 0.79 -21.26
C ALA A 195 -19.77 -0.54 -20.76
N LEU A 196 -20.99 -0.53 -20.19
CA LEU A 196 -21.67 -1.75 -19.75
C LEU A 196 -22.15 -2.62 -20.91
N ILE A 197 -22.61 -2.00 -22.02
CA ILE A 197 -22.96 -2.71 -23.27
C ILE A 197 -21.73 -3.32 -23.94
N ASP A 198 -20.59 -2.63 -23.93
CA ASP A 198 -19.32 -3.15 -24.46
C ASP A 198 -18.76 -4.29 -23.60
N GLU A 199 -18.69 -4.16 -22.26
CA GLU A 199 -18.31 -5.29 -21.39
C GLU A 199 -19.30 -6.46 -21.53
N SER A 200 -20.60 -6.21 -21.68
CA SER A 200 -21.57 -7.27 -21.96
C SER A 200 -21.25 -8.03 -23.25
N SER A 201 -21.04 -7.29 -24.36
CA SER A 201 -20.79 -7.86 -25.69
C SER A 201 -19.41 -8.50 -25.83
N THR A 202 -18.40 -7.89 -25.20
CA THR A 202 -16.98 -8.23 -25.27
C THR A 202 -16.44 -8.44 -23.84
N PRO A 203 -16.55 -9.66 -23.27
CA PRO A 203 -16.18 -9.93 -21.89
C PRO A 203 -14.72 -9.56 -21.58
N GLY A 204 -14.52 -8.66 -20.62
CA GLY A 204 -13.22 -8.14 -20.24
C GLY A 204 -12.64 -7.08 -21.17
N SER A 205 -13.48 -6.38 -21.96
CA SER A 205 -13.05 -5.33 -22.90
C SER A 205 -12.09 -4.31 -22.27
N PRO A 206 -10.91 -4.05 -22.87
CA PRO A 206 -10.02 -3.00 -22.42
C PRO A 206 -10.66 -1.60 -22.48
N ALA A 207 -11.57 -1.36 -23.44
CA ALA A 207 -12.23 -0.07 -23.61
C ALA A 207 -13.27 0.19 -22.50
N ALA A 208 -14.17 -0.77 -22.25
CA ALA A 208 -15.10 -0.70 -21.13
C ALA A 208 -14.38 -0.51 -19.78
N ARG A 209 -13.30 -1.26 -19.54
CA ARG A 209 -12.47 -1.14 -18.32
C ARG A 209 -11.86 0.26 -18.16
N ALA A 210 -11.27 0.81 -19.23
CA ALA A 210 -10.70 2.14 -19.21
C ALA A 210 -11.74 3.23 -18.95
N GLU A 211 -12.96 3.11 -19.52
CA GLU A 211 -14.04 4.06 -19.28
C GLU A 211 -14.65 3.92 -17.87
N PHE A 212 -14.79 2.71 -17.33
CA PHE A 212 -15.16 2.51 -15.91
C PHE A 212 -14.11 3.14 -14.97
N ASP A 213 -12.82 2.89 -15.19
CA ASP A 213 -11.76 3.50 -14.39
C ASP A 213 -11.75 5.04 -14.52
N ALA A 214 -12.01 5.59 -15.72
CA ALA A 214 -12.18 7.03 -15.92
C ALA A 214 -13.39 7.61 -15.18
N LEU A 215 -14.53 6.90 -15.14
CA LEU A 215 -15.72 7.30 -14.38
C LEU A 215 -15.48 7.24 -12.86
N VAL A 216 -14.75 6.23 -12.36
CA VAL A 216 -14.29 6.14 -10.96
C VAL A 216 -13.37 7.31 -10.59
N VAL A 217 -12.49 7.74 -11.50
CA VAL A 217 -11.61 8.90 -11.29
C VAL A 217 -12.39 10.21 -11.30
N LEU A 218 -13.35 10.38 -12.22
CA LEU A 218 -14.27 11.53 -12.22
C LEU A 218 -15.12 11.61 -10.95
N ARG A 219 -15.55 10.46 -10.40
CA ARG A 219 -16.26 10.39 -9.10
C ARG A 219 -15.43 11.01 -7.98
N ARG A 220 -14.14 10.69 -7.90
CA ARG A 220 -13.25 11.24 -6.85
C ARG A 220 -13.18 12.77 -6.94
N ILE A 221 -12.93 13.30 -8.14
CA ILE A 221 -12.89 14.74 -8.41
C ILE A 221 -14.21 15.40 -7.98
N ALA A 222 -15.36 14.82 -8.36
CA ALA A 222 -16.67 15.35 -8.01
C ALA A 222 -16.93 15.38 -6.49
N VAL A 223 -16.63 14.30 -5.77
CA VAL A 223 -16.79 14.21 -4.31
C VAL A 223 -15.94 15.26 -3.59
N HIS A 224 -14.68 15.44 -4.02
CA HIS A 224 -13.81 16.46 -3.45
C HIS A 224 -14.31 17.88 -3.75
N LEU A 225 -14.74 18.17 -4.99
CA LEU A 225 -15.35 19.46 -5.36
C LEU A 225 -16.68 19.73 -4.65
N ASP A 226 -17.43 18.71 -4.26
CA ASP A 226 -18.69 18.85 -3.49
C ASP A 226 -18.41 19.20 -2.02
N SER A 227 -17.45 18.51 -1.40
CA SER A 227 -17.06 18.67 0.03
C SER A 227 -16.50 20.04 0.43
N GLY A 228 -16.13 20.87 -0.55
CA GLY A 228 -15.46 22.16 -0.34
C GLY A 228 -16.43 23.29 0.05
N ARG A 229 -16.13 24.01 1.13
CA ARG A 229 -16.97 25.10 1.67
C ARG A 229 -16.88 26.42 0.90
N GLN A 230 -15.82 26.64 0.11
CA GLN A 230 -15.63 27.89 -0.65
C GLN A 230 -16.49 27.90 -1.94
N ALA A 231 -17.81 27.93 -1.79
CA ALA A 231 -18.76 27.76 -2.90
C ALA A 231 -18.53 28.71 -4.10
N ALA A 232 -18.05 29.93 -3.84
CA ALA A 232 -17.69 30.90 -4.88
C ALA A 232 -16.43 30.49 -5.66
N ALA A 233 -15.32 30.16 -4.98
CA ALA A 233 -14.07 29.74 -5.62
C ALA A 233 -14.21 28.39 -6.36
N LEU A 234 -15.03 27.48 -5.80
CA LEU A 234 -15.29 26.16 -6.40
C LEU A 234 -16.21 26.23 -7.63
N LYS A 235 -16.96 27.32 -7.85
CA LYS A 235 -17.90 27.45 -8.97
C LYS A 235 -17.22 27.18 -10.32
N ALA A 236 -16.11 27.88 -10.61
CA ALA A 236 -15.39 27.71 -11.88
C ALA A 236 -14.78 26.31 -12.05
N SER A 237 -14.41 25.64 -10.95
CA SER A 237 -13.91 24.25 -10.97
C SER A 237 -15.03 23.23 -11.21
N ARG A 238 -16.22 23.47 -10.64
CA ARG A 238 -17.45 22.68 -10.85
C ARG A 238 -18.00 22.82 -12.28
N GLU A 239 -17.93 24.03 -12.84
CA GLU A 239 -18.26 24.31 -14.25
C GLU A 239 -17.29 23.58 -15.19
N ALA A 240 -15.98 23.72 -14.98
CA ALA A 240 -14.95 22.99 -15.73
C ALA A 240 -15.13 21.46 -15.62
N PHE A 241 -15.49 20.93 -14.45
CA PHE A 241 -15.81 19.51 -14.29
C PHE A 241 -17.06 19.11 -15.10
N GLY A 242 -18.08 19.97 -15.16
CA GLY A 242 -19.26 19.75 -15.98
C GLY A 242 -18.95 19.65 -17.48
N GLU A 243 -17.96 20.40 -17.95
CA GLU A 243 -17.39 20.30 -19.31
C GLU A 243 -16.64 18.97 -19.49
N LEU A 244 -15.68 18.66 -18.61
CA LEU A 244 -14.90 17.41 -18.64
C LEU A 244 -15.77 16.15 -18.55
N ALA A 245 -16.86 16.19 -17.78
CA ALA A 245 -17.84 15.11 -17.68
C ALA A 245 -18.58 14.85 -19.02
N ALA A 246 -18.77 15.90 -19.83
CA ALA A 246 -19.40 15.80 -21.15
C ALA A 246 -18.41 15.41 -22.28
N MET A 247 -17.10 15.43 -22.03
CA MET A 247 -16.10 15.08 -23.05
C MET A 247 -16.07 13.56 -23.35
N PRO A 248 -15.93 13.17 -24.64
CA PRO A 248 -15.66 11.78 -25.04
C PRO A 248 -14.29 11.29 -24.53
N GLY A 249 -13.96 10.02 -24.76
CA GLY A 249 -12.73 9.39 -24.27
C GLY A 249 -11.45 10.09 -24.72
N ASP A 250 -11.36 10.34 -26.02
CA ASP A 250 -10.16 10.87 -26.66
C ASP A 250 -9.99 12.37 -26.39
N GLY A 251 -8.77 12.78 -26.05
CA GLY A 251 -8.42 14.18 -25.80
C GLY A 251 -8.64 14.69 -24.36
N ARG A 252 -9.09 13.84 -23.43
CA ARG A 252 -9.20 14.22 -22.01
C ARG A 252 -7.83 14.57 -21.41
N PRO A 253 -7.74 15.55 -20.49
CA PRO A 253 -6.57 15.74 -19.64
C PRO A 253 -6.36 14.56 -18.68
N ASP A 254 -5.19 14.48 -18.05
CA ASP A 254 -4.87 13.44 -17.08
C ASP A 254 -5.76 13.56 -15.82
N THR A 255 -6.86 12.82 -15.84
CA THR A 255 -7.85 12.82 -14.76
C THR A 255 -7.30 12.21 -13.48
N ALA A 256 -6.31 11.31 -13.53
CA ALA A 256 -5.71 10.72 -12.34
C ALA A 256 -4.83 11.73 -11.59
N VAL A 257 -4.08 12.54 -12.33
CA VAL A 257 -3.34 13.70 -11.81
C VAL A 257 -4.31 14.71 -11.19
N ILE A 258 -5.40 15.09 -11.88
CA ILE A 258 -6.42 16.01 -11.36
C ILE A 258 -7.11 15.45 -10.10
N ALA A 259 -7.39 14.15 -10.05
CA ALA A 259 -7.94 13.50 -8.85
C ALA A 259 -6.96 13.55 -7.66
N SER A 260 -5.66 13.37 -7.89
CA SER A 260 -4.64 13.49 -6.84
C SER A 260 -4.57 14.90 -6.25
N TRP A 261 -4.83 15.94 -7.04
CA TRP A 261 -4.80 17.33 -6.59
C TRP A 261 -6.07 17.70 -5.82
N THR A 262 -7.23 17.30 -6.34
CA THR A 262 -8.52 17.57 -5.69
C THR A 262 -8.67 16.81 -4.36
N ALA A 263 -8.06 15.64 -4.21
CA ALA A 263 -8.00 14.89 -2.96
C ALA A 263 -7.32 15.64 -1.79
N MET A 264 -6.50 16.67 -2.05
CA MET A 264 -5.89 17.48 -0.98
C MET A 264 -6.88 18.47 -0.35
N LEU A 265 -7.84 18.98 -1.12
CA LEU A 265 -8.77 20.05 -0.72
C LEU A 265 -9.56 19.76 0.58
N PRO A 266 -10.21 18.59 0.78
CA PRO A 266 -10.95 18.33 2.02
C PRO A 266 -10.04 18.17 3.24
N ARG A 267 -8.83 17.62 3.07
CA ARG A 267 -7.96 17.17 4.17
C ARG A 267 -7.52 18.30 5.10
N ARG A 268 -7.51 19.57 4.64
CA ARG A 268 -7.27 20.72 5.54
C ARG A 268 -8.30 20.80 6.68
N GLN A 269 -9.56 20.41 6.47
CA GLN A 269 -10.59 20.43 7.52
C GLN A 269 -10.37 19.34 8.59
N GLU A 270 -9.60 18.30 8.28
CA GLU A 270 -9.23 17.22 9.20
C GLU A 270 -7.99 17.62 10.01
N LEU A 271 -6.99 18.18 9.33
CA LEU A 271 -5.72 18.57 9.95
C LEU A 271 -5.77 19.92 10.69
N ALA A 272 -6.75 20.80 10.40
CA ALA A 272 -6.97 22.02 11.18
C ALA A 272 -7.59 21.79 12.58
N ARG A 273 -7.85 20.53 12.98
CA ARG A 273 -8.50 20.19 14.26
C ARG A 273 -7.55 20.36 15.45
N GLU A 274 -7.54 21.55 16.04
CA GLU A 274 -6.77 21.91 17.24
C GLU A 274 -6.93 20.95 18.44
N ALA A 275 -8.07 20.25 18.53
CA ALA A 275 -8.31 19.26 19.59
C ALA A 275 -7.30 18.09 19.58
N LEU A 276 -6.76 17.76 18.41
CA LEU A 276 -5.83 16.64 18.20
C LEU A 276 -4.37 16.99 18.56
N VAL A 277 -4.02 18.28 18.69
CA VAL A 277 -2.65 18.71 19.01
C VAL A 277 -2.49 19.20 20.44
N VAL A 278 -1.25 19.09 20.95
CA VAL A 278 -0.89 19.57 22.28
C VAL A 278 -1.07 21.07 22.37
N GLN A 279 -1.54 21.55 23.53
CA GLN A 279 -1.90 22.96 23.74
C GLN A 279 -0.84 23.98 23.24
N PRO A 280 0.48 23.80 23.45
CA PRO A 280 1.49 24.73 22.94
C PRO A 280 1.57 24.83 21.41
N LEU A 281 1.19 23.79 20.67
CA LEU A 281 1.28 23.74 19.20
C LEU A 281 0.01 24.24 18.50
N ARG A 282 -1.07 24.56 19.22
CA ARG A 282 -2.30 25.08 18.60
C ARG A 282 -2.12 26.36 17.78
N PRO A 283 -1.36 27.38 18.21
CA PRO A 283 -1.12 28.55 17.36
C PRO A 283 -0.31 28.21 16.10
N ALA A 284 0.54 27.17 16.15
CA ALA A 284 1.23 26.67 14.95
C ALA A 284 0.26 25.96 13.98
N VAL A 285 -0.70 25.18 14.50
CA VAL A 285 -1.79 24.61 13.70
C VAL A 285 -2.65 25.70 13.04
N ARG A 286 -2.96 26.80 13.75
CA ARG A 286 -3.65 27.97 13.15
C ARG A 286 -2.82 28.61 12.03
N THR A 287 -1.55 28.90 12.31
CA THR A 287 -0.59 29.44 11.34
C THR A 287 -0.57 28.63 10.03
N ILE A 288 -0.46 27.31 10.15
CA ILE A 288 -0.42 26.43 8.98
C ILE A 288 -1.82 26.32 8.34
N ALA A 289 -2.91 26.39 9.09
CA ALA A 289 -4.26 26.45 8.52
C ALA A 289 -4.45 27.66 7.59
N ASP A 290 -3.95 28.83 7.99
CA ASP A 290 -4.03 30.07 7.20
C ASP A 290 -3.15 30.00 5.94
N LEU A 291 -1.89 29.56 6.08
CA LEU A 291 -0.97 29.31 4.96
C LEU A 291 -1.49 28.23 3.99
N THR A 292 -2.17 27.20 4.52
CA THR A 292 -2.80 26.15 3.71
C THR A 292 -4.05 26.69 2.99
N ALA A 293 -4.84 27.55 3.63
CA ALA A 293 -6.00 28.17 2.98
C ALA A 293 -5.58 29.13 1.85
N ALA A 294 -4.48 29.87 2.02
CA ALA A 294 -3.91 30.70 0.96
C ALA A 294 -3.44 29.88 -0.25
N SER A 295 -2.76 28.74 -0.01
CA SER A 295 -2.34 27.83 -1.08
C SER A 295 -3.49 27.00 -1.68
N GLU A 296 -4.52 26.68 -0.90
CA GLU A 296 -5.79 26.08 -1.39
C GLU A 296 -6.44 27.03 -2.40
N ALA A 297 -6.52 28.33 -2.09
CA ALA A 297 -7.07 29.34 -3.01
C ALA A 297 -6.27 29.46 -4.32
N LEU A 298 -4.93 29.35 -4.27
CA LEU A 298 -4.10 29.31 -5.47
C LEU A 298 -4.38 28.06 -6.33
N VAL A 299 -4.53 26.88 -5.71
CA VAL A 299 -4.91 25.65 -6.43
C VAL A 299 -6.30 25.81 -7.05
N LEU A 300 -7.29 26.31 -6.30
CA LEU A 300 -8.66 26.52 -6.80
C LEU A 300 -8.75 27.55 -7.94
N ALA A 301 -7.83 28.52 -7.99
CA ALA A 301 -7.77 29.49 -9.09
C ALA A 301 -7.25 28.89 -10.40
N VAL A 302 -6.30 27.94 -10.35
CA VAL A 302 -5.66 27.36 -11.54
C VAL A 302 -6.28 26.02 -11.99
N LEU A 303 -6.93 25.30 -11.07
CA LEU A 303 -7.61 24.03 -11.30
C LEU A 303 -8.64 24.07 -12.47
N PRO A 304 -9.46 25.12 -12.67
CA PRO A 304 -10.37 25.21 -13.82
C PRO A 304 -9.68 25.24 -15.19
N GLY A 305 -8.40 25.64 -15.25
CA GLY A 305 -7.60 25.56 -16.47
C GLY A 305 -7.10 24.14 -16.72
N ALA A 306 -6.55 23.50 -15.69
CA ALA A 306 -6.06 22.12 -15.77
C ALA A 306 -7.16 21.08 -16.05
N ILE A 307 -8.37 21.30 -15.55
CA ILE A 307 -9.55 20.45 -15.84
C ILE A 307 -9.97 20.54 -17.33
N ARG A 308 -9.67 21.66 -18.02
CA ARG A 308 -10.01 21.87 -19.43
C ARG A 308 -8.91 21.50 -20.42
N SER A 309 -7.65 21.44 -20.00
CA SER A 309 -6.52 21.16 -20.90
C SER A 309 -5.34 20.47 -20.21
N SER A 310 -4.82 19.44 -20.86
CA SER A 310 -3.59 18.74 -20.46
C SER A 310 -2.36 19.65 -20.46
N SER A 311 -2.25 20.57 -21.42
CA SER A 311 -1.15 21.55 -21.48
C SER A 311 -1.23 22.63 -20.40
N ALA A 312 -2.44 22.91 -19.89
CA ALA A 312 -2.61 23.78 -18.72
C ALA A 312 -2.21 23.06 -17.43
N ALA A 313 -2.51 21.76 -17.30
CA ALA A 313 -2.12 20.96 -16.14
C ALA A 313 -0.59 20.89 -15.95
N THR A 314 0.19 20.82 -17.03
CA THR A 314 1.67 20.85 -16.98
C THR A 314 2.27 22.25 -16.88
N SER A 315 1.46 23.32 -16.80
CA SER A 315 1.97 24.70 -16.73
C SER A 315 2.74 24.97 -15.42
N PRO A 316 3.81 25.80 -15.44
CA PRO A 316 4.58 26.10 -14.24
C PRO A 316 3.75 26.68 -13.08
N ALA A 317 2.71 27.46 -13.39
CA ALA A 317 1.80 28.03 -12.39
C ALA A 317 0.98 26.95 -11.67
N VAL A 318 0.44 25.97 -12.41
CA VAL A 318 -0.30 24.84 -11.83
C VAL A 318 0.63 23.97 -10.99
N VAL A 319 1.78 23.58 -11.54
CA VAL A 319 2.78 22.77 -10.84
C VAL A 319 3.26 23.46 -9.55
N GLN A 320 3.50 24.78 -9.58
CA GLN A 320 3.90 25.55 -8.41
C GLN A 320 2.78 25.64 -7.35
N ALA A 321 1.53 25.94 -7.76
CA ALA A 321 0.41 26.03 -6.82
C ALA A 321 0.14 24.69 -6.11
N VAL A 322 0.13 23.59 -6.88
CA VAL A 322 -0.04 22.23 -6.35
C VAL A 322 1.12 21.82 -5.45
N ALA A 323 2.37 22.09 -5.85
CA ALA A 323 3.55 21.76 -5.05
C ALA A 323 3.61 22.55 -3.74
N GLU A 324 3.22 23.83 -3.75
CA GLU A 324 3.15 24.66 -2.54
C GLU A 324 2.03 24.18 -1.61
N HIS A 325 0.81 23.96 -2.12
CA HIS A 325 -0.30 23.46 -1.31
C HIS A 325 0.01 22.08 -0.71
N ARG A 326 0.60 21.17 -1.49
CA ARG A 326 1.04 19.87 -0.99
C ARG A 326 2.08 20.00 0.13
N ARG A 327 3.06 20.90 -0.01
CA ARG A 327 4.02 21.18 1.08
C ARG A 327 3.34 21.68 2.34
N ARG A 328 2.22 22.41 2.26
CA ARG A 328 1.45 22.84 3.44
C ARG A 328 0.65 21.71 4.08
N MET A 329 0.17 20.77 3.27
CA MET A 329 -0.42 19.52 3.75
C MET A 329 0.63 18.61 4.42
N ASP A 330 1.83 18.49 3.84
CA ASP A 330 2.98 17.79 4.43
C ASP A 330 3.42 18.45 5.76
N ASP A 331 3.44 19.79 5.84
CA ASP A 331 3.73 20.56 7.06
C ASP A 331 2.70 20.28 8.18
N PHE A 332 1.41 20.19 7.81
CA PHE A 332 0.33 19.82 8.72
C PHE A 332 0.52 18.41 9.30
N GLU A 333 0.71 17.41 8.44
CA GLU A 333 0.94 16.02 8.88
C GLU A 333 2.18 15.90 9.76
N LEU A 334 3.22 16.69 9.50
CA LEU A 334 4.42 16.76 10.31
C LEU A 334 4.16 17.33 11.71
N ILE A 335 3.39 18.42 11.84
CA ILE A 335 3.00 18.95 13.17
C ILE A 335 2.11 17.97 13.94
N HIS A 336 1.18 17.27 13.29
CA HIS A 336 0.37 16.25 13.97
C HIS A 336 1.23 15.09 14.49
N ARG A 337 2.20 14.60 13.70
CA ARG A 337 3.13 13.55 14.16
C ARG A 337 4.03 14.04 15.30
N ALA A 338 4.62 15.23 15.19
CA ALA A 338 5.42 15.83 16.26
C ALA A 338 4.61 16.00 17.55
N SER A 339 3.38 16.49 17.42
CA SER A 339 2.44 16.66 18.53
C SER A 339 2.08 15.33 19.21
N ALA A 340 1.79 14.29 18.44
CA ALA A 340 1.45 12.98 18.99
C ALA A 340 2.64 12.34 19.73
N ALA A 341 3.86 12.49 19.20
CA ALA A 341 5.07 11.96 19.81
C ALA A 341 5.42 12.63 21.15
N ILE A 342 5.22 13.94 21.28
CA ILE A 342 5.47 14.70 22.53
C ILE A 342 4.28 14.74 23.49
N ALA A 343 3.16 14.08 23.18
CA ALA A 343 1.94 14.14 23.99
C ALA A 343 2.04 13.29 25.28
N LYS A 344 1.39 13.80 26.33
CA LYS A 344 1.01 13.04 27.53
C LYS A 344 -0.29 12.28 27.21
N GLY A 345 -0.34 10.99 27.55
CA GLY A 345 -1.33 10.05 26.98
C GLY A 345 -2.81 10.32 27.28
N GLU A 346 -3.13 11.15 28.28
CA GLU A 346 -4.51 11.52 28.60
C GLU A 346 -4.95 12.79 27.84
N VAL A 347 -5.95 12.63 26.98
CA VAL A 347 -6.63 13.77 26.33
C VAL A 347 -7.58 14.43 27.33
N THR A 348 -7.11 15.51 27.96
CA THR A 348 -7.95 16.30 28.89
C THR A 348 -9.07 17.04 28.15
N ARG A 349 -10.02 17.67 28.87
CA ARG A 349 -10.99 18.60 28.25
C ARG A 349 -10.31 19.78 27.52
N SER A 350 -9.11 20.14 27.94
CA SER A 350 -8.22 21.11 27.27
C SER A 350 -7.49 20.54 26.04
N GLY A 351 -7.66 19.25 25.72
CA GLY A 351 -6.86 18.46 24.77
C GLY A 351 -5.62 17.83 25.41
N PRO A 352 -4.70 17.26 24.63
CA PRO A 352 -3.48 16.68 25.18
C PRO A 352 -2.52 17.77 25.67
N ALA A 353 -1.78 17.46 26.74
CA ALA A 353 -0.63 18.24 27.18
C ALA A 353 0.65 17.71 26.52
N ALA A 354 1.70 18.52 26.43
CA ALA A 354 3.04 17.98 26.19
C ALA A 354 3.53 17.23 27.45
N ARG A 355 4.42 16.25 27.28
CA ARG A 355 5.18 15.69 28.41
C ARG A 355 6.16 16.75 28.92
N ASP A 356 6.40 16.74 30.22
CA ASP A 356 7.16 17.80 30.92
C ASP A 356 8.59 17.94 30.33
N GLU A 357 9.21 16.81 29.99
CA GLU A 357 10.50 16.67 29.29
C GLU A 357 10.59 17.38 27.93
N PHE A 358 9.48 17.51 27.19
CA PHE A 358 9.44 18.14 25.86
C PHE A 358 8.90 19.58 25.86
N THR A 359 8.70 20.18 27.03
CA THR A 359 8.16 21.55 27.17
C THR A 359 8.97 22.59 26.38
N HIS A 360 10.30 22.48 26.38
CA HIS A 360 11.18 23.38 25.63
C HIS A 360 11.04 23.22 24.11
N VAL A 361 10.95 21.97 23.63
CA VAL A 361 10.72 21.62 22.21
C VAL A 361 9.37 22.19 21.76
N ALA A 362 8.31 21.96 22.53
CA ALA A 362 6.95 22.44 22.24
C ALA A 362 6.88 23.98 22.17
N ARG A 363 7.61 24.67 23.07
CA ARG A 363 7.75 26.14 23.03
C ARG A 363 8.53 26.62 21.82
N ARG A 364 9.63 25.97 21.45
CA ARG A 364 10.46 26.41 20.31
C ARG A 364 9.78 26.18 18.96
N LEU A 365 9.00 25.11 18.83
CA LEU A 365 8.09 24.89 17.69
C LEU A 365 7.05 26.02 17.56
N LEU A 366 6.45 26.44 18.68
CA LEU A 366 5.51 27.57 18.70
C LEU A 366 6.19 28.87 18.24
N ASP A 367 7.41 29.15 18.69
CA ASP A 367 8.13 30.37 18.30
C ASP A 367 8.48 30.35 16.79
N HIS A 368 8.94 29.23 16.23
CA HIS A 368 9.18 29.12 14.78
C HIS A 368 7.91 29.16 13.92
N ALA A 369 6.75 28.83 14.48
CA ALA A 369 5.49 29.09 13.80
C ALA A 369 5.09 30.58 13.84
N LYS A 370 5.30 31.29 14.96
CA LYS A 370 5.08 32.74 15.02
C LYS A 370 5.98 33.50 14.03
N ASP A 371 7.26 33.12 13.93
CA ASP A 371 8.18 33.61 12.88
C ASP A 371 7.50 33.49 11.50
N ALA A 372 6.91 32.33 11.20
CA ALA A 372 6.27 32.06 9.91
C ALA A 372 4.97 32.86 9.70
N VAL A 373 4.17 33.16 10.74
CA VAL A 373 3.05 34.12 10.63
C VAL A 373 3.58 35.48 10.21
N GLU A 374 4.53 36.01 10.97
CA GLU A 374 5.03 37.39 10.82
C GLU A 374 5.63 37.64 9.44
N TRP A 375 6.35 36.66 8.88
CA TRP A 375 6.92 36.77 7.54
C TRP A 375 5.93 36.42 6.40
N SER A 376 4.75 35.87 6.71
CA SER A 376 3.70 35.59 5.73
C SER A 376 2.78 36.77 5.44
N SER A 377 2.59 37.67 6.42
CA SER A 377 1.81 38.91 6.26
C SER A 377 2.64 40.09 5.70
N ARG A 378 3.91 39.84 5.33
CA ARG A 378 4.85 40.84 4.79
C ARG A 378 5.15 40.56 3.31
N GLU A 379 5.14 41.61 2.50
CA GLU A 379 5.46 41.50 1.06
C GLU A 379 6.97 41.63 0.78
N GLY A 380 7.37 41.36 -0.47
CA GLY A 380 8.74 41.53 -0.96
C GLY A 380 9.55 40.24 -1.12
N VAL A 381 10.85 40.37 -1.42
CA VAL A 381 11.77 39.22 -1.57
C VAL A 381 12.22 38.71 -0.21
N LEU A 382 12.78 39.59 0.63
CA LEU A 382 13.30 39.25 1.95
C LEU A 382 12.26 38.59 2.85
N ALA A 383 10.99 39.02 2.79
CA ALA A 383 9.91 38.40 3.55
C ALA A 383 9.68 36.94 3.16
N ARG A 384 9.69 36.61 1.85
CA ARG A 384 9.57 35.24 1.35
C ARG A 384 10.77 34.36 1.71
N GLU A 385 11.96 34.94 1.84
CA GLU A 385 13.17 34.23 2.27
C GLU A 385 13.17 33.97 3.78
N SER A 386 12.82 34.96 4.59
CA SER A 386 12.61 34.81 6.03
C SER A 386 11.49 33.80 6.35
N LEU A 387 10.38 33.84 5.61
CA LEU A 387 9.30 32.85 5.70
C LEU A 387 9.80 31.44 5.38
N ARG A 388 10.55 31.27 4.28
CA ARG A 388 11.17 29.98 3.92
C ARG A 388 12.12 29.47 5.01
N SER A 389 12.89 30.38 5.62
CA SER A 389 13.83 30.08 6.72
C SER A 389 13.11 29.67 8.01
N ALA A 390 12.07 30.41 8.41
CA ALA A 390 11.21 30.09 9.56
C ALA A 390 10.54 28.71 9.41
N LEU A 391 9.93 28.45 8.25
CA LEU A 391 9.33 27.16 7.92
C LEU A 391 10.37 26.03 7.85
N GLY A 392 11.59 26.32 7.41
CA GLY A 392 12.72 25.37 7.45
C GLY A 392 13.07 24.95 8.87
N ARG A 393 13.19 25.90 9.80
CA ARG A 393 13.40 25.62 11.24
C ARG A 393 12.25 24.83 11.85
N LEU A 394 11.01 25.24 11.55
CA LEU A 394 9.80 24.56 12.03
C LEU A 394 9.75 23.10 11.56
N ARG A 395 10.01 22.83 10.27
CA ARG A 395 10.10 21.46 9.72
C ARG A 395 11.21 20.65 10.36
N SER A 396 12.41 21.21 10.52
CA SER A 396 13.54 20.47 11.11
C SER A 396 13.21 20.03 12.54
N LEU A 397 12.72 20.97 13.37
CA LEU A 397 12.41 20.66 14.77
C LEU A 397 11.19 19.75 14.90
N ALA A 398 10.19 19.86 14.02
CA ALA A 398 9.03 18.97 14.03
C ALA A 398 9.40 17.55 13.52
N GLY A 399 10.35 17.43 12.59
CA GLY A 399 10.94 16.16 12.17
C GLY A 399 11.73 15.50 13.30
N ASP A 400 12.70 16.22 13.88
CA ASP A 400 13.48 15.75 15.03
C ASP A 400 12.56 15.37 16.20
N ALA A 401 11.52 16.16 16.51
CA ALA A 401 10.55 15.83 17.57
C ALA A 401 9.69 14.59 17.26
N ALA A 402 9.26 14.39 16.00
CA ALA A 402 8.47 13.24 15.60
C ALA A 402 9.28 11.93 15.56
N ASP A 403 10.58 11.98 15.25
CA ASP A 403 11.46 10.80 15.18
C ASP A 403 12.17 10.50 16.52
N PHE A 404 12.45 11.50 17.39
CA PHE A 404 13.21 11.30 18.62
C PHE A 404 12.37 11.14 19.90
N ALA A 405 11.15 11.68 19.97
CA ALA A 405 10.35 11.61 21.20
C ALA A 405 9.81 10.20 21.49
N LEU A 406 9.64 9.37 20.45
CA LEU A 406 9.45 7.92 20.55
C LEU A 406 10.03 7.29 19.27
N LEU A 407 11.02 6.40 19.39
CA LEU A 407 11.68 5.80 18.24
C LEU A 407 10.79 4.76 17.53
N PRO A 408 10.98 4.50 16.22
CA PRO A 408 10.17 3.56 15.46
C PRO A 408 10.31 2.11 15.95
N GLY A 409 9.46 1.70 16.90
CA GLY A 409 9.47 0.38 17.54
C GLY A 409 10.11 0.33 18.93
N GLU A 410 10.21 1.49 19.60
CA GLU A 410 10.85 1.58 20.91
C GLU A 410 10.18 0.72 22.00
N ASP A 411 8.88 0.46 21.91
CA ASP A 411 8.18 -0.42 22.85
C ASP A 411 8.63 -1.88 22.69
N GLU A 412 8.80 -2.35 21.44
CA GLU A 412 9.37 -3.67 21.17
C GLU A 412 10.86 -3.77 21.58
N LEU A 413 11.62 -2.68 21.43
CA LEU A 413 13.00 -2.60 21.93
C LEU A 413 13.05 -2.68 23.46
N ARG A 414 12.22 -1.92 24.17
CA ARG A 414 12.16 -1.89 25.64
C ARG A 414 11.60 -3.17 26.25
N SER A 415 10.81 -3.95 25.50
CA SER A 415 10.34 -5.28 25.93
C SER A 415 11.35 -6.41 25.63
N GLY A 416 12.56 -6.09 25.17
CA GLY A 416 13.60 -7.09 24.83
C GLY A 416 13.31 -7.91 23.56
N ALA A 417 12.29 -7.53 22.78
CA ALA A 417 11.85 -8.32 21.63
C ALA A 417 12.85 -8.33 20.46
N TRP A 418 13.91 -7.52 20.54
CA TRP A 418 15.00 -7.45 19.55
C TRP A 418 16.36 -7.93 20.11
N ASP A 419 16.44 -8.46 21.33
CA ASP A 419 17.72 -8.79 21.98
C ASP A 419 18.59 -9.74 21.13
N GLY A 420 17.99 -10.81 20.58
CA GLY A 420 18.67 -11.74 19.68
C GLY A 420 19.03 -11.17 18.30
N MET A 421 18.52 -9.99 17.93
CA MET A 421 18.82 -9.27 16.69
C MET A 421 19.84 -8.14 16.89
N LEU A 422 20.01 -7.67 18.14
CA LEU A 422 20.95 -6.63 18.57
C LEU A 422 22.17 -7.20 19.32
N GLY A 423 22.40 -8.52 19.31
CA GLY A 423 23.49 -9.17 20.05
C GLY A 423 23.42 -8.95 21.57
N GLY A 424 22.22 -8.80 22.13
CA GLY A 424 21.98 -8.47 23.54
C GLY A 424 22.12 -6.98 23.91
N ARG A 425 22.44 -6.10 22.95
CA ARG A 425 22.74 -4.68 23.23
C ARG A 425 21.53 -3.75 23.39
N ALA A 426 20.31 -4.28 23.51
CA ALA A 426 19.12 -3.44 23.65
C ALA A 426 19.20 -2.48 24.85
N ALA A 427 19.69 -2.95 26.00
CA ALA A 427 19.84 -2.13 27.20
C ALA A 427 20.87 -0.99 27.02
N GLU A 428 22.00 -1.24 26.34
CA GLU A 428 22.99 -0.21 26.00
C GLU A 428 22.38 0.84 25.06
N LEU A 429 21.67 0.38 24.01
CA LEU A 429 21.02 1.23 23.02
C LEU A 429 19.94 2.12 23.66
N ILE A 430 19.08 1.57 24.52
CA ILE A 430 18.05 2.30 25.29
C ILE A 430 18.71 3.36 26.18
N THR A 431 19.77 2.99 26.91
CA THR A 431 20.49 3.92 27.81
C THR A 431 21.07 5.11 27.06
N MET A 432 21.64 4.87 25.88
CA MET A 432 22.15 5.92 24.99
C MET A 432 21.01 6.79 24.43
N ILE A 433 19.92 6.18 23.96
CA ILE A 433 18.73 6.90 23.46
C ILE A 433 18.18 7.84 24.52
N ASP A 434 17.94 7.37 25.75
CA ASP A 434 17.33 8.19 26.81
C ASP A 434 18.25 9.31 27.30
N ALA A 435 19.57 9.06 27.37
CA ALA A 435 20.55 10.09 27.69
C ALA A 435 20.60 11.20 26.61
N SER A 436 20.72 10.82 25.33
CA SER A 436 20.78 11.75 24.21
C SER A 436 19.46 12.49 23.99
N ARG A 437 18.31 11.82 24.14
CA ARG A 437 16.96 12.43 24.11
C ARG A 437 16.82 13.51 25.16
N ALA A 438 17.19 13.22 26.41
CA ALA A 438 17.07 14.15 27.51
C ALA A 438 18.04 15.35 27.36
N ALA A 439 19.23 15.13 26.80
CA ALA A 439 20.17 16.20 26.47
C ALA A 439 19.68 17.08 25.31
N TRP A 440 19.19 16.47 24.22
CA TRP A 440 18.58 17.16 23.08
C TRP A 440 17.39 18.04 23.50
N ALA A 441 16.44 17.49 24.25
CA ALA A 441 15.22 18.19 24.65
C ALA A 441 15.50 19.37 25.59
N ARG A 442 16.44 19.21 26.54
CA ARG A 442 16.91 20.32 27.41
C ARG A 442 17.75 21.35 26.66
N GLY A 443 18.52 20.95 25.65
CA GLY A 443 19.33 21.87 24.85
C GLY A 443 18.51 23.00 24.23
N TRP A 444 17.26 22.72 23.82
CA TRP A 444 16.32 23.72 23.29
C TRP A 444 15.87 24.80 24.31
N ALA A 445 16.26 24.70 25.58
CA ALA A 445 16.12 25.79 26.54
C ALA A 445 17.05 26.99 26.23
N ASN A 446 18.17 26.77 25.55
CA ASN A 446 19.08 27.81 25.06
C ASN A 446 19.26 27.66 23.54
N PRO A 447 18.67 28.54 22.71
CA PRO A 447 18.66 28.38 21.26
C PRO A 447 20.03 28.53 20.59
N ASP A 448 21.01 29.15 21.27
CA ASP A 448 22.38 29.33 20.78
C ASP A 448 23.30 28.17 21.21
N SER A 449 22.76 27.16 21.89
CA SER A 449 23.51 25.96 22.28
C SER A 449 23.76 25.05 21.07
N PRO A 450 24.97 24.49 20.89
CA PRO A 450 25.22 23.45 19.90
C PRO A 450 24.67 22.06 20.31
N VAL A 451 24.24 21.89 21.57
CA VAL A 451 23.83 20.59 22.13
C VAL A 451 22.67 19.93 21.36
N PRO A 452 21.57 20.62 21.00
CA PRO A 452 20.52 20.01 20.18
C PRO A 452 21.03 19.43 18.86
N SER A 453 21.93 20.12 18.16
CA SER A 453 22.49 19.66 16.89
C SER A 453 23.39 18.43 17.06
N ALA A 454 24.20 18.40 18.11
CA ALA A 454 25.08 17.26 18.42
C ALA A 454 24.29 16.00 18.83
N GLU A 455 23.31 16.15 19.71
CA GLU A 455 22.49 15.01 20.16
C GLU A 455 21.49 14.55 19.09
N ALA A 456 20.97 15.45 18.24
CA ALA A 456 20.22 15.06 17.05
C ALA A 456 21.07 14.22 16.07
N ALA A 457 22.37 14.54 15.93
CA ALA A 457 23.29 13.74 15.11
C ALA A 457 23.54 12.34 15.70
N ARG A 458 23.52 12.19 17.04
CA ARG A 458 23.60 10.89 17.74
C ARG A 458 22.31 10.08 17.63
N LEU A 459 21.15 10.73 17.73
CA LEU A 459 19.84 10.07 17.69
C LEU A 459 19.46 9.59 16.27
N ARG A 460 19.88 10.26 15.20
CA ARG A 460 19.53 9.88 13.81
C ARG A 460 19.96 8.45 13.41
N PRO A 461 21.21 8.00 13.67
CA PRO A 461 21.60 6.60 13.50
C PRO A 461 20.76 5.61 14.34
N ALA A 462 20.38 5.97 15.56
CA ALA A 462 19.52 5.14 16.40
C ALA A 462 18.08 5.01 15.85
N VAL A 463 17.50 6.10 15.33
CA VAL A 463 16.20 6.10 14.64
C VAL A 463 16.22 5.18 13.42
N ARG A 464 17.29 5.22 12.62
CA ARG A 464 17.48 4.32 11.47
C ARG A 464 17.61 2.87 11.92
N LEU A 465 18.51 2.59 12.86
CA LEU A 465 18.73 1.25 13.42
C LEU A 465 17.45 0.64 13.96
N ALA A 466 16.68 1.38 14.77
CA ALA A 466 15.41 0.89 15.31
C ALA A 466 14.38 0.61 14.22
N ARG A 467 14.26 1.50 13.22
CA ARG A 467 13.38 1.33 12.06
C ARG A 467 13.75 0.08 11.24
N VAL A 468 15.05 -0.14 11.02
CA VAL A 468 15.62 -1.31 10.33
C VAL A 468 15.38 -2.59 11.12
N ALA A 469 15.73 -2.63 12.41
CA ALA A 469 15.55 -3.80 13.26
C ALA A 469 14.06 -4.18 13.41
N ARG A 470 13.18 -3.20 13.62
CA ARG A 470 11.74 -3.42 13.64
C ARG A 470 11.24 -3.99 12.32
N ASP A 471 11.52 -3.33 11.20
CA ASP A 471 10.96 -3.75 9.91
C ASP A 471 11.58 -5.10 9.45
N ALA A 472 12.83 -5.41 9.81
CA ALA A 472 13.42 -6.76 9.69
C ALA A 472 12.70 -7.80 10.57
N ALA A 473 12.45 -7.51 11.84
CA ALA A 473 11.71 -8.40 12.74
C ALA A 473 10.28 -8.66 12.26
N TRP A 474 9.61 -7.68 11.66
CA TRP A 474 8.29 -7.87 11.03
C TRP A 474 8.34 -8.75 9.77
N ALA A 475 9.43 -8.71 9.00
CA ALA A 475 9.64 -9.61 7.87
C ALA A 475 9.88 -11.06 8.32
N LEU A 476 10.72 -11.23 9.36
CA LEU A 476 11.20 -12.53 9.86
C LEU A 476 10.30 -13.16 10.94
N ARG A 477 9.21 -12.50 11.34
CA ARG A 477 8.24 -13.04 12.32
C ARG A 477 7.50 -14.25 11.77
N ASP A 478 7.80 -15.41 12.32
CA ASP A 478 6.97 -16.61 12.21
C ASP A 478 5.69 -16.38 13.02
N GLU A 479 4.55 -16.23 12.33
CA GLU A 479 3.22 -16.12 12.94
C GLU A 479 2.29 -17.07 12.18
N PRO A 480 1.43 -17.87 12.88
CA PRO A 480 0.41 -18.65 12.20
C PRO A 480 -0.54 -17.69 11.47
N ALA A 481 -0.55 -17.75 10.15
CA ALA A 481 -1.41 -16.88 9.34
C ALA A 481 -2.88 -17.25 9.58
N HIS A 482 -3.66 -16.32 10.12
CA HIS A 482 -5.11 -16.51 10.29
C HIS A 482 -5.79 -16.83 8.96
N ASP A 483 -6.45 -17.98 8.95
CA ASP A 483 -7.58 -18.40 8.11
C ASP A 483 -7.70 -17.77 6.70
N GLY A 484 -7.20 -18.51 5.71
CA GLY A 484 -7.88 -18.60 4.39
C GLY A 484 -7.14 -18.11 3.16
N VAL A 485 -6.28 -17.08 3.23
CA VAL A 485 -5.81 -16.37 2.00
C VAL A 485 -4.28 -16.11 1.93
N TRP A 486 -3.45 -16.94 2.57
CA TRP A 486 -1.98 -16.85 2.44
C TRP A 486 -1.34 -18.24 2.26
N LEU A 487 -0.77 -18.49 1.08
CA LEU A 487 -0.26 -19.80 0.65
C LEU A 487 1.14 -19.70 -0.01
N TRP A 488 2.03 -18.84 0.51
CA TRP A 488 3.36 -18.55 -0.08
C TRP A 488 4.46 -18.43 0.98
N THR A 489 5.42 -19.35 0.92
CA THR A 489 6.27 -19.78 2.04
C THR A 489 7.26 -20.84 1.46
N VAL A 490 8.62 -20.88 1.50
CA VAL A 490 9.78 -20.18 2.12
C VAL A 490 10.44 -20.92 3.32
N ALA A 491 11.21 -21.99 3.07
CA ALA A 491 11.61 -23.04 4.04
C ALA A 491 12.30 -22.52 5.33
N PRO A 492 12.07 -23.15 6.51
CA PRO A 492 12.60 -22.66 7.80
C PRO A 492 14.12 -22.47 7.84
N GLU A 493 14.87 -23.33 7.16
CA GLU A 493 16.33 -23.33 7.10
C GLU A 493 16.86 -22.09 6.38
N ASP A 494 16.23 -21.70 5.27
CA ASP A 494 16.56 -20.52 4.48
C ASP A 494 16.20 -19.23 5.21
N VAL A 495 15.01 -19.20 5.84
CA VAL A 495 14.61 -18.09 6.73
C VAL A 495 15.61 -17.95 7.87
N SER A 496 16.09 -19.06 8.44
CA SER A 496 17.10 -19.07 9.51
C SER A 496 18.50 -18.65 9.03
N ALA A 497 18.87 -18.91 7.77
CA ALA A 497 20.10 -18.40 7.16
C ALA A 497 20.01 -16.88 6.94
N LEU A 498 18.91 -16.41 6.34
CA LEU A 498 18.64 -15.00 6.11
C LEU A 498 18.57 -14.20 7.42
N ALA A 499 17.83 -14.71 8.42
CA ALA A 499 17.70 -14.08 9.73
C ALA A 499 19.05 -13.88 10.44
N ARG A 500 19.93 -14.88 10.38
CA ARG A 500 21.31 -14.78 10.91
C ARG A 500 22.13 -13.72 10.17
N GLY A 501 22.07 -13.66 8.84
CA GLY A 501 22.79 -12.67 8.03
C GLY A 501 22.32 -11.23 8.28
N VAL A 502 21.00 -11.04 8.40
CA VAL A 502 20.37 -9.77 8.76
C VAL A 502 20.75 -9.37 10.19
N GLY A 503 20.55 -10.25 11.17
CA GLY A 503 20.88 -10.02 12.59
C GLY A 503 22.34 -9.64 12.81
N ALA A 504 23.29 -10.41 12.26
CA ALA A 504 24.72 -10.11 12.38
C ALA A 504 25.13 -8.79 11.70
N SER A 505 24.30 -8.21 10.82
CA SER A 505 24.52 -6.86 10.28
C SER A 505 23.87 -5.77 11.14
N ILE A 506 22.71 -6.04 11.74
CA ILE A 506 22.03 -5.15 12.69
C ILE A 506 22.85 -5.01 13.99
N GLU A 507 23.39 -6.11 14.52
CA GLU A 507 24.32 -6.13 15.67
C GLU A 507 25.54 -5.22 15.41
N ARG A 508 26.24 -5.42 14.28
CA ARG A 508 27.41 -4.59 13.91
C ARG A 508 27.06 -3.12 13.66
N ALA A 509 25.83 -2.81 13.23
CA ALA A 509 25.35 -1.44 13.15
C ALA A 509 25.06 -0.86 14.56
N ALA A 510 24.43 -1.63 15.45
CA ALA A 510 24.18 -1.24 16.84
C ALA A 510 25.48 -0.92 17.59
N ASP A 511 26.49 -1.79 17.44
CA ASP A 511 27.88 -1.59 17.90
C ASP A 511 28.44 -0.20 17.59
N LEU A 512 28.21 0.29 16.37
CA LEU A 512 28.74 1.58 15.88
C LEU A 512 27.85 2.74 16.37
N VAL A 513 26.53 2.57 16.36
CA VAL A 513 25.55 3.55 16.86
C VAL A 513 25.75 3.83 18.35
N ILE A 514 25.90 2.80 19.18
CA ILE A 514 26.08 2.92 20.64
C ILE A 514 27.39 3.65 20.98
N ARG A 515 28.45 3.41 20.20
CA ARG A 515 29.75 4.09 20.36
C ARG A 515 29.78 5.51 19.77
N GLY A 516 28.76 5.92 19.02
CA GLY A 516 28.76 7.19 18.29
C GLY A 516 29.80 7.25 17.16
N ASP A 517 30.12 6.09 16.57
CA ASP A 517 31.14 5.95 15.53
C ASP A 517 30.68 6.54 14.20
N ALA A 518 31.56 7.26 13.50
CA ALA A 518 31.25 7.88 12.20
C ALA A 518 30.87 6.86 11.12
N GLY A 519 31.38 5.61 11.20
CA GLY A 519 31.04 4.50 10.31
C GLY A 519 29.63 3.95 10.50
N ALA A 520 28.90 4.35 11.56
CA ALA A 520 27.52 3.90 11.80
C ALA A 520 26.58 4.22 10.63
N GLY A 521 26.77 5.35 9.95
CA GLY A 521 26.02 5.72 8.75
C GLY A 521 26.22 4.68 7.64
N THR A 522 27.47 4.48 7.21
CA THR A 522 27.84 3.55 6.14
C THR A 522 27.47 2.10 6.45
N ALA A 523 27.51 1.69 7.73
CA ALA A 523 27.05 0.37 8.14
C ALA A 523 25.53 0.19 7.99
N LEU A 524 24.74 1.22 8.32
CA LEU A 524 23.30 1.23 8.10
C LEU A 524 22.95 1.33 6.61
N ASP A 525 23.67 2.13 5.82
CA ASP A 525 23.50 2.23 4.37
C ASP A 525 23.70 0.86 3.70
N SER A 526 24.84 0.19 3.97
CA SER A 526 25.14 -1.14 3.40
C SER A 526 24.18 -2.25 3.87
N LEU A 527 23.49 -2.05 4.98
CA LEU A 527 22.46 -2.96 5.50
C LEU A 527 21.12 -2.71 4.80
N GLU A 528 20.69 -1.45 4.72
CA GLU A 528 19.48 -1.03 4.01
C GLU A 528 19.55 -1.43 2.53
N ASP A 529 20.69 -1.27 1.85
CA ASP A 529 20.93 -1.74 0.49
C ASP A 529 20.83 -3.28 0.37
N ARG A 530 21.60 -4.01 1.19
CA ARG A 530 21.76 -5.48 1.09
C ARG A 530 20.47 -6.24 1.41
N TYR A 531 19.62 -5.67 2.26
CA TYR A 531 18.39 -6.30 2.73
C TYR A 531 17.13 -5.52 2.37
N ALA A 532 17.21 -4.60 1.38
CA ALA A 532 16.13 -3.71 0.96
C ALA A 532 14.77 -4.41 0.79
N VAL A 533 14.76 -5.57 0.12
CA VAL A 533 13.54 -6.38 -0.12
C VAL A 533 12.95 -6.89 1.19
N VAL A 534 13.79 -7.38 2.12
CA VAL A 534 13.36 -7.91 3.43
C VAL A 534 12.71 -6.79 4.26
N LEU A 535 13.40 -5.64 4.34
CA LEU A 535 12.93 -4.47 5.08
C LEU A 535 11.64 -3.90 4.48
N ALA A 536 11.53 -3.87 3.14
CA ALA A 536 10.32 -3.46 2.43
C ALA A 536 9.14 -4.41 2.71
N CYS A 537 9.35 -5.73 2.66
CA CYS A 537 8.32 -6.73 2.98
C CYS A 537 7.79 -6.55 4.41
N GLY A 538 8.67 -6.39 5.40
CA GLY A 538 8.27 -6.15 6.79
C GLY A 538 7.57 -4.80 7.00
N ALA A 539 8.05 -3.74 6.35
CA ALA A 539 7.41 -2.43 6.37
C ALA A 539 5.99 -2.46 5.79
N VAL A 540 5.74 -3.26 4.74
CA VAL A 540 4.41 -3.50 4.15
C VAL A 540 3.54 -4.35 5.08
N ARG A 541 4.03 -5.51 5.57
CA ARG A 541 3.29 -6.41 6.49
C ARG A 541 2.81 -5.66 7.74
N ARG A 542 3.69 -4.86 8.36
CA ARG A 542 3.36 -3.98 9.49
C ARG A 542 2.28 -2.95 9.13
N SER A 543 2.36 -2.33 7.94
CA SER A 543 1.43 -1.27 7.52
C SER A 543 0.05 -1.80 7.13
N LEU A 544 -0.04 -3.04 6.63
CA LEU A 544 -1.32 -3.73 6.39
C LEU A 544 -2.01 -4.10 7.72
N ARG A 545 -1.29 -4.76 8.64
CA ARG A 545 -1.86 -5.21 9.93
C ARG A 545 -2.29 -4.05 10.82
N ALA A 546 -1.53 -2.95 10.85
CA ALA A 546 -1.88 -1.75 11.62
C ALA A 546 -3.16 -1.01 11.14
N ARG A 547 -3.72 -1.42 10.00
CA ARG A 547 -4.92 -0.83 9.39
C ARG A 547 -6.14 -1.75 9.38
N SER A 548 -5.99 -2.99 9.86
CA SER A 548 -7.06 -4.01 9.85
C SER A 548 -7.72 -4.23 8.48
N ILE A 549 -6.99 -4.01 7.37
CA ILE A 549 -7.58 -4.09 6.03
C ILE A 549 -7.89 -5.55 5.71
N GLY A 550 -9.12 -5.81 5.28
CA GLY A 550 -9.59 -7.13 4.88
C GLY A 550 -8.93 -7.67 3.59
N PRO A 551 -9.34 -8.87 3.14
CA PRO A 551 -8.71 -9.59 2.03
C PRO A 551 -8.78 -8.90 0.64
N GLU A 552 -9.36 -7.72 0.54
CA GLU A 552 -9.41 -6.93 -0.70
C GLU A 552 -8.06 -6.25 -1.02
N ALA A 553 -7.34 -5.74 -0.02
CA ALA A 553 -6.00 -5.17 -0.23
C ALA A 553 -4.95 -6.27 -0.54
N THR A 554 -5.18 -7.50 -0.07
CA THR A 554 -4.42 -8.70 -0.45
C THR A 554 -4.39 -8.92 -1.97
N GLY A 555 -5.46 -8.54 -2.68
CA GLY A 555 -5.54 -8.63 -4.14
C GLY A 555 -4.42 -7.83 -4.83
N ALA A 556 -4.18 -6.59 -4.41
CA ALA A 556 -3.09 -5.76 -4.93
C ALA A 556 -1.70 -6.33 -4.58
N TRP A 557 -1.54 -6.93 -3.39
CA TRP A 557 -0.30 -7.60 -3.00
C TRP A 557 -0.01 -8.83 -3.87
N SER A 558 -1.04 -9.58 -4.29
CA SER A 558 -0.90 -10.75 -5.18
C SER A 558 -0.45 -10.43 -6.62
N GLY A 559 -0.45 -9.14 -7.01
CA GLY A 559 0.19 -8.66 -8.22
C GLY A 559 1.64 -8.25 -7.99
N LEU A 560 1.96 -7.77 -6.79
CA LEU A 560 3.31 -7.36 -6.37
C LEU A 560 4.22 -8.57 -6.11
N SER A 561 3.72 -9.60 -5.40
CA SER A 561 4.47 -10.85 -5.20
C SER A 561 4.86 -11.49 -6.53
N ARG A 562 3.96 -11.42 -7.52
CA ARG A 562 4.13 -12.01 -8.86
C ARG A 562 5.27 -11.38 -9.68
N GLY A 563 5.80 -10.24 -9.27
CA GLY A 563 7.02 -9.62 -9.81
C GLY A 563 8.27 -9.80 -8.91
N VAL A 564 8.11 -10.43 -7.74
CA VAL A 564 9.18 -10.85 -6.82
C VAL A 564 9.46 -12.36 -6.97
N ASP A 565 8.44 -13.14 -7.32
CA ASP A 565 8.45 -14.59 -7.54
C ASP A 565 9.42 -15.05 -8.68
N GLU A 566 10.03 -14.11 -9.42
CA GLU A 566 10.82 -14.33 -10.63
C GLU A 566 12.32 -14.01 -10.48
N GLY A 567 12.74 -13.51 -9.31
CA GLY A 567 14.15 -13.23 -9.00
C GLY A 567 14.64 -11.86 -9.45
N LEU A 568 15.44 -11.21 -8.60
CA LEU A 568 15.95 -9.86 -8.82
C LEU A 568 17.43 -9.81 -8.37
N PRO A 569 18.40 -9.62 -9.28
CA PRO A 569 19.79 -9.36 -8.91
C PRO A 569 19.95 -7.94 -8.33
N GLY A 570 21.03 -7.72 -7.59
CA GLY A 570 21.38 -6.38 -7.08
C GLY A 570 21.80 -5.45 -8.22
N GLY A 571 21.03 -4.38 -8.45
CA GLY A 571 21.26 -3.40 -9.51
C GLY A 571 20.41 -2.14 -9.33
N ALA A 572 20.62 -1.13 -10.18
CA ALA A 572 19.95 0.17 -10.04
C ALA A 572 18.41 0.07 -10.06
N ASP A 573 17.84 -0.73 -10.97
CA ASP A 573 16.39 -0.95 -11.03
C ASP A 573 15.83 -1.69 -9.79
N THR A 574 16.66 -2.46 -9.07
CA THR A 574 16.27 -3.14 -7.81
C THR A 574 16.26 -2.16 -6.64
N VAL A 575 17.17 -1.17 -6.63
CA VAL A 575 17.11 -0.02 -5.70
C VAL A 575 15.87 0.83 -6.00
N ASP A 576 15.54 1.04 -7.28
CA ASP A 576 14.32 1.75 -7.68
C ASP A 576 13.04 0.97 -7.33
N LEU A 577 12.99 -0.35 -7.54
CA LEU A 577 11.89 -1.19 -7.07
C LEU A 577 11.70 -1.06 -5.56
N ALA A 578 12.78 -1.17 -4.77
CA ALA A 578 12.73 -0.98 -3.32
C ALA A 578 12.25 0.43 -2.96
N ARG A 579 12.77 1.48 -3.61
CA ARG A 579 12.32 2.88 -3.45
C ARG A 579 10.83 3.03 -3.71
N TYR A 580 10.32 2.51 -4.81
CA TYR A 580 8.90 2.57 -5.16
C TYR A 580 8.02 1.71 -4.22
N VAL A 581 8.48 0.56 -3.72
CA VAL A 581 7.75 -0.18 -2.68
C VAL A 581 7.74 0.60 -1.35
N TYR A 582 8.82 1.30 -1.00
CA TYR A 582 8.86 2.22 0.14
C TYR A 582 7.96 3.45 -0.05
N GLU A 583 7.86 3.99 -1.27
CA GLU A 583 6.92 5.06 -1.62
C GLU A 583 5.45 4.58 -1.57
N ALA A 584 5.16 3.37 -2.05
CA ALA A 584 3.84 2.74 -1.93
C ALA A 584 3.48 2.47 -0.46
N ALA A 585 4.42 1.94 0.34
CA ALA A 585 4.25 1.81 1.80
C ALA A 585 4.16 3.17 2.51
N GLY A 586 4.71 4.24 1.94
CA GLY A 586 4.53 5.63 2.39
C GLY A 586 3.11 6.14 2.10
N ALA A 587 2.63 5.96 0.87
CA ALA A 587 1.26 6.30 0.47
C ALA A 587 0.21 5.51 1.27
N LEU A 588 0.41 4.19 1.46
CA LEU A 588 -0.40 3.37 2.38
C LEU A 588 -0.40 3.95 3.79
N ARG A 589 0.77 4.27 4.38
CA ARG A 589 0.82 4.88 5.72
C ARG A 589 0.01 6.17 5.80
N ALA A 590 0.11 7.05 4.80
CA ALA A 590 -0.62 8.32 4.71
C ALA A 590 -2.15 8.18 4.45
N GLY A 591 -2.64 6.98 4.11
CA GLY A 591 -4.05 6.75 3.74
C GLY A 591 -4.36 6.96 2.25
N ASP A 592 -3.33 7.21 1.45
CA ASP A 592 -3.44 7.41 0.00
C ASP A 592 -3.33 6.06 -0.73
N GLU A 593 -4.33 5.20 -0.50
CA GLU A 593 -4.46 3.89 -1.15
C GLU A 593 -4.58 3.98 -2.68
N PRO A 594 -5.23 5.01 -3.28
CA PRO A 594 -5.19 5.21 -4.74
C PRO A 594 -3.78 5.47 -5.27
N ARG A 595 -2.96 6.29 -4.61
CA ARG A 595 -1.57 6.50 -5.00
C ARG A 595 -0.69 5.28 -4.73
N ALA A 596 -0.91 4.57 -3.62
CA ALA A 596 -0.22 3.30 -3.38
C ALA A 596 -0.50 2.31 -4.52
N ARG A 597 -1.77 2.15 -4.90
CA ARG A 597 -2.18 1.30 -6.05
C ARG A 597 -1.57 1.81 -7.36
N SER A 598 -1.54 3.12 -7.60
CA SER A 598 -0.90 3.73 -8.78
C SER A 598 0.61 3.48 -8.84
N ILE A 599 1.33 3.59 -7.72
CA ILE A 599 2.75 3.24 -7.63
C ILE A 599 2.96 1.74 -7.88
N ILE A 600 2.10 0.88 -7.34
CA ILE A 600 2.14 -0.58 -7.57
C ILE A 600 1.88 -0.93 -9.04
N THR A 601 0.99 -0.20 -9.74
CA THR A 601 0.81 -0.33 -11.20
C THR A 601 2.01 0.22 -11.98
N ALA A 602 2.59 1.35 -11.55
CA ALA A 602 3.79 1.92 -12.15
C ALA A 602 5.07 1.08 -11.91
N LEU A 603 5.04 0.15 -10.93
CA LEU A 603 6.06 -0.86 -10.74
C LEU A 603 6.01 -1.98 -11.78
N THR A 604 4.87 -2.29 -12.38
CA THR A 604 4.75 -3.42 -13.34
C THR A 604 5.71 -3.28 -14.53
N PRO A 605 5.86 -2.11 -15.20
CA PRO A 605 6.85 -1.93 -16.27
C PRO A 605 8.30 -1.88 -15.78
N ILE A 606 8.54 -1.57 -14.49
CA ILE A 606 9.89 -1.57 -13.89
C ILE A 606 10.31 -3.01 -13.62
N ALA A 607 9.48 -3.79 -12.94
CA ALA A 607 9.68 -5.23 -12.75
C ALA A 607 9.86 -5.97 -14.09
N ALA A 608 9.09 -5.61 -15.12
CA ALA A 608 9.28 -6.15 -16.47
C ALA A 608 10.63 -5.78 -17.11
N ARG A 609 11.18 -4.59 -16.82
CA ARG A 609 12.55 -4.23 -17.25
C ARG A 609 13.62 -4.96 -16.46
N VAL A 610 13.45 -5.18 -15.15
CA VAL A 610 14.38 -6.02 -14.38
C VAL A 610 14.36 -7.44 -14.90
N ARG A 611 13.17 -8.01 -15.15
CA ARG A 611 13.02 -9.32 -15.78
C ARG A 611 13.76 -9.40 -17.13
N ALA A 612 13.67 -8.36 -17.96
CA ALA A 612 14.38 -8.29 -19.23
C ALA A 612 15.91 -8.10 -19.10
N SER A 613 16.41 -7.41 -18.08
CA SER A 613 17.86 -7.29 -17.82
C SER A 613 18.46 -8.49 -17.10
N CYS A 614 17.63 -9.43 -16.61
CA CYS A 614 18.05 -10.73 -16.10
C CYS A 614 18.30 -11.78 -17.18
N ASP A 615 17.99 -11.49 -18.45
CA ASP A 615 18.03 -12.44 -19.56
C ASP A 615 19.04 -12.01 -20.67
N PRO A 616 20.36 -12.04 -20.39
CA PRO A 616 21.39 -11.46 -21.27
C PRO A 616 21.79 -12.35 -22.46
N ALA A 617 21.16 -13.51 -22.65
CA ALA A 617 21.55 -14.49 -23.67
C ALA A 617 20.33 -15.20 -24.27
N GLY A 618 19.79 -14.65 -25.36
CA GLY A 618 18.80 -15.36 -26.18
C GLY A 618 19.46 -16.53 -26.92
N SER A 619 19.10 -17.76 -26.53
CA SER A 619 19.48 -19.02 -27.18
C SER A 619 18.34 -20.02 -27.18
#